data_AF-A0A7S2PD19-F1
#
_entry.id   AF-A0A7S2PD19-F1
#
_cell.length_a   1.000
_cell.length_b   1.000
_cell.length_c   1.000
_cell.angle_alpha   90.00
_cell.angle_beta   90.00
_cell.angle_gamma   90.00
#
_symmetry.space_group_name_H-M   'P 1'
#
loop_
_entity.id
_entity.type
_entity.pdbx_description
1 polymer ?
#
loop_
_entity_poly.entity_id
_entity_poly.type
_entity_poly.pdbx_seq_one_letter_code
_entity_poly.pdbx_strand_id
1 'polypeptide(L)'
;SRAGRAMKCRWIVGALLAALAARWWLPKREQILPSSTRSLPDRVQAFLKDHNLTEAIDADLAALRGPRRPGLSPDAPKQKRHPVVFMPGITSCGLEVWRARECLGDAFFRRRVWGEVSMAEAILKNWTCWLQHMSLDPATGLDPEGIRVRPAK
;
A
#
# COMPACT_ATOMS: atom_id res chain seq x y z
N SER A 1 -50.08 1.78 -23.28
CA SER A 1 -49.49 2.14 -21.97
C SER A 1 -47.97 2.34 -22.06
N ARG A 2 -47.50 3.51 -22.53
CA ARG A 2 -46.06 3.83 -22.64
C ARG A 2 -45.44 4.29 -21.30
N ALA A 3 -46.23 4.91 -20.43
CA ALA A 3 -45.77 5.45 -19.14
C ALA A 3 -45.29 4.37 -18.14
N GLY A 4 -45.98 3.23 -18.05
CA GLY A 4 -45.61 2.14 -17.13
C GLY A 4 -44.32 1.39 -17.51
N ARG A 5 -43.88 1.47 -18.77
CA ARG A 5 -42.63 0.84 -19.25
C ARG A 5 -41.41 1.72 -18.95
N ALA A 6 -41.55 3.04 -19.04
CA ALA A 6 -40.51 4.01 -18.70
C ALA A 6 -40.20 4.04 -17.19
N MET A 7 -41.21 3.87 -16.34
CA MET A 7 -41.03 3.86 -14.89
C MET A 7 -40.27 2.62 -14.40
N LYS A 8 -40.53 1.45 -15.03
CA LYS A 8 -39.79 0.21 -14.78
C LYS A 8 -38.32 0.33 -15.22
N CYS A 9 -38.03 0.95 -16.36
CA CYS A 9 -36.65 1.19 -16.81
C CYS A 9 -35.87 2.11 -15.84
N ARG A 10 -36.48 3.20 -15.34
CA ARG A 10 -35.81 4.08 -14.36
C ARG A 10 -35.48 3.37 -13.05
N TRP A 11 -36.38 2.51 -12.57
CA TRP A 11 -36.13 1.70 -11.37
C TRP A 11 -35.03 0.66 -11.57
N ILE A 12 -34.99 -0.01 -12.71
CA ILE A 12 -33.94 -0.98 -13.04
C ILE A 12 -32.57 -0.30 -13.15
N VAL A 13 -32.51 0.84 -13.84
CA VAL A 13 -31.26 1.61 -13.99
C VAL A 13 -30.79 2.14 -12.63
N GLY A 14 -31.70 2.65 -11.80
CA GLY A 14 -31.38 3.08 -10.43
C GLY A 14 -30.87 1.94 -9.54
N ALA A 15 -31.49 0.76 -9.61
CA ALA A 15 -31.05 -0.42 -8.87
C ALA A 15 -29.68 -0.93 -9.33
N LEU A 16 -29.41 -0.92 -10.64
CA LEU A 16 -28.10 -1.30 -11.20
C LEU A 16 -27.00 -0.32 -10.80
N LEU A 17 -27.27 0.99 -10.85
CA LEU A 17 -26.31 2.00 -10.40
C LEU A 17 -26.04 1.92 -8.90
N ALA A 18 -27.06 1.68 -8.09
CA ALA A 18 -26.90 1.47 -6.64
C ALA A 18 -26.10 0.19 -6.33
N ALA A 19 -26.33 -0.90 -7.07
CA ALA A 19 -25.57 -2.14 -6.93
C ALA A 19 -24.10 -1.99 -7.35
N LEU A 20 -23.84 -1.25 -8.44
CA LEU A 20 -22.49 -0.92 -8.87
C LEU A 20 -21.79 0.01 -7.88
N ALA A 21 -22.46 1.05 -7.39
CA ALA A 21 -21.94 1.92 -6.35
C ALA A 21 -21.65 1.16 -5.06
N ALA A 22 -22.55 0.27 -4.62
CA ALA A 22 -22.31 -0.59 -3.46
C ALA A 22 -21.11 -1.52 -3.67
N ARG A 23 -20.94 -2.10 -4.86
CA ARG A 23 -19.79 -2.95 -5.19
C ARG A 23 -18.45 -2.20 -5.17
N TRP A 24 -18.46 -0.91 -5.48
CA TRP A 24 -17.27 -0.04 -5.42
C TRP A 24 -17.06 0.63 -4.05
N TRP A 25 -18.13 0.78 -3.26
CA TRP A 25 -18.11 1.45 -1.97
C TRP A 25 -17.96 0.50 -0.78
N LEU A 26 -18.28 -0.79 -0.95
CA LEU A 26 -17.84 -1.79 0.01
C LEU A 26 -16.30 -1.78 -0.01
N PRO A 27 -15.63 -1.33 1.08
CA PRO A 27 -14.20 -1.50 1.18
C PRO A 27 -13.97 -2.99 0.96
N LYS A 28 -13.03 -3.32 0.07
CA LYS A 28 -12.53 -4.68 -0.07
C LYS A 28 -11.96 -5.02 1.30
N ARG A 29 -12.81 -5.56 2.17
CA ARG A 29 -12.47 -5.94 3.53
C ARG A 29 -11.57 -7.12 3.29
N GLU A 30 -10.28 -6.85 3.17
CA GLU A 30 -9.23 -7.85 3.32
C GLU A 30 -9.39 -8.35 4.76
N GLN A 31 -10.37 -9.23 4.95
CA GLN A 31 -10.45 -10.08 6.10
C GLN A 31 -9.14 -10.85 6.03
N ILE A 32 -8.29 -10.56 7.01
CA ILE A 32 -7.07 -11.32 7.26
C ILE A 32 -7.56 -12.72 7.58
N LEU A 33 -7.71 -13.56 6.56
CA LEU A 33 -7.93 -14.99 6.77
C LEU A 33 -6.77 -15.47 7.68
N PRO A 34 -6.97 -16.52 8.48
CA PRO A 34 -5.93 -17.16 9.29
C PRO A 34 -4.95 -17.90 8.38
N SER A 35 -3.63 -17.65 8.51
CA SER A 35 -2.59 -18.15 7.59
C SER A 35 -2.56 -19.67 7.44
N SER A 36 -2.97 -20.35 8.49
CA SER A 36 -3.14 -21.80 8.58
C SER A 36 -4.11 -22.10 9.73
N THR A 37 -4.60 -23.33 9.81
CA THR A 37 -5.28 -23.88 10.99
C THR A 37 -4.48 -23.67 12.28
N ARG A 38 -3.15 -23.55 12.20
CA ARG A 38 -2.24 -23.24 13.33
C ARG A 38 -2.37 -21.84 13.92
N SER A 39 -2.91 -20.87 13.18
CA SER A 39 -3.11 -19.52 13.70
C SER A 39 -4.48 -19.34 14.37
N LEU A 40 -5.29 -20.41 14.47
CA LEU A 40 -6.60 -20.39 15.11
C LEU A 40 -6.47 -20.55 16.64
N PRO A 41 -7.46 -20.12 17.44
CA PRO A 41 -7.49 -20.38 18.88
C PRO A 41 -7.41 -21.89 19.20
N ASP A 42 -6.77 -22.25 20.31
CA ASP A 42 -6.46 -23.64 20.67
C ASP A 42 -7.67 -24.58 20.67
N ARG A 43 -8.84 -24.09 21.12
CA ARG A 43 -10.10 -24.87 21.10
C ARG A 43 -10.50 -25.29 19.69
N VAL A 44 -10.31 -24.40 18.72
CA VAL A 44 -10.63 -24.67 17.32
C VAL A 44 -9.59 -25.63 16.74
N GLN A 45 -8.31 -25.45 17.08
CA GLN A 45 -7.27 -26.38 16.64
C GLN A 45 -7.51 -27.81 17.14
N ALA A 46 -7.92 -27.97 18.41
CA ALA A 46 -8.25 -29.26 18.99
C ALA A 46 -9.42 -29.92 18.24
N PHE A 47 -10.52 -29.17 18.04
CA PHE A 47 -11.68 -29.65 17.28
C PHE A 47 -11.30 -30.10 15.85
N LEU A 48 -10.48 -29.30 15.15
CA LEU A 48 -10.06 -29.64 13.79
C LEU A 48 -9.17 -30.88 13.74
N LYS A 49 -8.32 -31.09 14.74
CA LYS A 49 -7.50 -32.30 14.86
C LYS A 49 -8.33 -33.53 15.19
N ASP A 50 -9.27 -33.40 16.13
CA ASP A 50 -10.14 -34.50 16.56
C ASP A 50 -11.03 -35.00 15.42
N HIS A 51 -11.41 -34.12 14.50
CA HIS A 51 -12.20 -34.46 13.32
C HIS A 51 -11.36 -34.69 12.04
N ASN A 52 -10.04 -34.68 12.13
CA ASN A 52 -9.13 -34.86 10.98
C ASN A 52 -9.40 -33.88 9.82
N LEU A 53 -9.78 -32.64 10.14
CA LEU A 53 -10.16 -31.58 9.19
C LEU A 53 -9.02 -30.60 8.87
N THR A 54 -7.85 -30.75 9.50
CA THR A 54 -6.75 -29.79 9.38
C THR A 54 -6.25 -29.64 7.94
N GLU A 55 -6.08 -30.74 7.22
CA GLU A 55 -5.55 -30.71 5.85
C GLU A 55 -6.53 -30.12 4.84
N ALA A 56 -7.82 -30.46 4.97
CA ALA A 56 -8.87 -29.93 4.12
C ALA A 56 -8.98 -28.41 4.25
N ILE A 57 -9.00 -27.91 5.49
CA ILE A 57 -9.12 -26.48 5.76
C ILE A 57 -7.84 -25.74 5.37
N ASP A 58 -6.65 -26.30 5.61
CA ASP A 58 -5.40 -25.67 5.16
C ASP A 58 -5.30 -25.59 3.63
N ALA A 59 -5.81 -26.60 2.91
CA ALA A 59 -5.90 -26.59 1.45
C ALA A 59 -6.86 -25.51 0.94
N ASP A 60 -8.04 -25.38 1.54
CA ASP A 60 -9.01 -24.34 1.21
C ASP A 60 -8.46 -22.94 1.53
N LEU A 61 -7.83 -22.77 2.69
CA LEU A 61 -7.16 -21.52 3.08
C LEU A 61 -6.02 -21.16 2.13
N ALA A 62 -5.30 -22.15 1.59
CA ALA A 62 -4.26 -21.94 0.60
C ALA A 62 -4.85 -21.54 -0.76
N ALA A 63 -5.92 -22.21 -1.20
CA ALA A 63 -6.61 -21.90 -2.44
C ALA A 63 -7.19 -20.47 -2.45
N LEU A 64 -7.74 -20.03 -1.31
CA LEU A 64 -8.31 -18.68 -1.15
C LEU A 64 -7.25 -17.57 -1.14
N ARG A 65 -6.01 -17.87 -0.72
CA ARG A 65 -4.92 -16.87 -0.63
C ARG A 65 -4.16 -16.64 -1.92
N GLY A 66 -4.22 -17.57 -2.87
CA GLY A 66 -3.33 -17.57 -4.02
C GLY A 66 -1.88 -17.93 -3.65
N PRO A 67 -0.96 -17.88 -4.63
CA PRO A 67 0.40 -18.38 -4.47
C PRO A 67 1.17 -17.68 -3.34
N ARG A 68 1.78 -18.47 -2.45
CA ARG A 68 2.60 -17.96 -1.34
C ARG A 68 3.81 -17.19 -1.87
N ARG A 69 4.05 -16.00 -1.32
CA ARG A 69 5.34 -15.32 -1.50
C ARG A 69 6.43 -16.15 -0.83
N PRO A 70 7.49 -16.56 -1.55
CA PRO A 70 8.61 -17.28 -0.94
C PRO A 70 9.16 -16.52 0.28
N GLY A 71 9.45 -17.23 1.37
CA GLY A 71 10.11 -16.67 2.55
C GLY A 71 9.20 -16.07 3.64
N LEU A 72 7.88 -16.08 3.50
CA LEU A 72 6.95 -15.60 4.53
C LEU A 72 6.20 -16.77 5.18
N SER A 73 6.81 -17.41 6.18
CA SER A 73 6.09 -18.32 7.09
C SER A 73 5.61 -17.53 8.32
N PRO A 74 4.29 -17.40 8.54
CA PRO A 74 3.74 -16.65 9.67
C PRO A 74 3.97 -17.33 11.03
N ASP A 75 4.10 -18.66 11.05
CA ASP A 75 4.13 -19.46 12.28
C ASP A 75 5.54 -19.94 12.66
N ALA A 76 6.57 -19.60 11.87
CA ALA A 76 7.95 -19.97 12.17
C ALA A 76 8.65 -18.88 12.99
N PRO A 77 9.42 -19.24 14.04
CA PRO A 77 10.28 -18.29 14.72
C PRO A 77 11.25 -17.66 13.69
N LYS A 78 11.15 -16.35 13.51
CA LYS A 78 11.95 -15.58 12.53
C LYS A 78 13.37 -15.36 13.04
N GLN A 79 14.13 -16.43 13.25
CA GLN A 79 15.56 -16.32 13.46
C GLN A 79 16.26 -16.19 12.10
N LYS A 80 16.76 -14.98 11.82
CA LYS A 80 17.60 -14.75 10.65
C LYS A 80 18.93 -15.48 10.87
N ARG A 81 19.15 -16.58 10.15
CA ARG A 81 20.42 -17.33 10.20
C ARG A 81 21.60 -16.50 9.71
N HIS A 82 21.35 -15.67 8.69
CA HIS A 82 22.32 -14.75 8.11
C HIS A 82 21.66 -13.38 7.90
N PRO A 83 21.82 -12.44 8.85
CA PRO A 83 21.29 -11.10 8.65
C PRO A 83 22.09 -10.40 7.54
N VAL A 84 21.43 -10.16 6.40
CA VAL A 84 21.96 -9.35 5.29
C VAL A 84 21.43 -7.92 5.43
N VAL A 85 22.32 -6.94 5.34
CA VAL A 85 21.98 -5.52 5.27
C VAL A 85 22.27 -5.02 3.86
N PHE A 86 21.26 -4.47 3.20
CA PHE A 86 21.42 -3.80 1.93
C PHE A 86 21.70 -2.32 2.17
N MET A 87 22.85 -1.86 1.67
CA MET A 87 23.20 -0.44 1.69
C MET A 87 22.98 0.09 0.27
N PRO A 88 21.87 0.81 0.02
CA PRO A 88 21.64 1.44 -1.27
C PRO A 88 22.76 2.47 -1.59
N GLY A 89 23.13 2.55 -2.87
CA GLY A 89 24.03 3.59 -3.37
C GLY A 89 23.35 4.94 -3.55
N ILE A 90 24.14 5.95 -3.92
CA ILE A 90 23.79 7.39 -3.92
C ILE A 90 22.45 7.68 -4.62
N THR A 91 22.17 7.06 -5.77
CA THR A 91 20.97 7.33 -6.58
C THR A 91 19.80 6.39 -6.30
N SER A 92 20.01 5.35 -5.49
CA SER A 92 19.04 4.26 -5.31
C SER A 92 18.12 4.43 -4.10
N CYS A 93 18.33 5.46 -3.28
CA CYS A 93 17.43 5.86 -2.20
C CYS A 93 16.37 6.85 -2.71
N GLY A 94 15.12 6.68 -2.30
CA GLY A 94 14.12 7.73 -2.45
C GLY A 94 14.37 8.88 -1.47
N LEU A 95 13.98 10.09 -1.85
CA LEU A 95 14.02 11.28 -0.98
C LEU A 95 12.62 11.86 -0.84
N GLU A 96 12.24 12.26 0.36
CA GLU A 96 10.96 12.91 0.68
C GLU A 96 11.13 14.29 1.31
N VAL A 97 10.18 15.18 1.05
CA VAL A 97 10.23 16.56 1.55
C VAL A 97 9.62 16.64 2.95
N TRP A 98 10.33 17.28 3.87
CA TRP A 98 9.89 17.57 5.24
C TRP A 98 9.67 19.05 5.51
N ARG A 99 10.27 19.91 4.69
CA ARG A 99 9.99 21.34 4.66
C ARG A 99 10.12 21.80 3.22
N ALA A 100 9.03 22.30 2.67
CA ALA A 100 8.94 22.81 1.32
C ALA A 100 8.97 24.35 1.35
N ARG A 101 9.62 24.96 0.36
CA ARG A 101 9.39 26.38 0.06
C ARG A 101 8.07 26.57 -0.67
N GLU A 102 7.56 27.80 -0.67
CA GLU A 102 6.31 28.20 -1.33
C GLU A 102 6.24 27.77 -2.80
N CYS A 103 7.38 27.77 -3.50
CA CYS A 103 7.43 27.38 -4.92
C CYS A 103 7.03 25.92 -5.17
N LEU A 104 7.28 25.02 -4.21
CA LEU A 104 6.89 23.61 -4.29
C LEU A 104 5.50 23.43 -3.66
N GLY A 105 5.29 24.12 -2.53
CA GLY A 105 4.05 24.19 -1.77
C GLY A 105 3.91 23.09 -0.74
N ASP A 106 3.07 23.34 0.27
CA ASP A 106 2.86 22.41 1.41
C ASP A 106 2.23 21.07 0.98
N ALA A 107 1.61 21.03 -0.19
CA ALA A 107 1.09 19.80 -0.80
C ALA A 107 2.18 18.73 -1.05
N PHE A 108 3.46 19.13 -1.06
CA PHE A 108 4.60 18.21 -1.19
C PHE A 108 5.16 17.71 0.14
N PHE A 109 4.63 18.14 1.28
CA PHE A 109 5.05 17.61 2.58
C PHE A 109 4.83 16.09 2.64
N ARG A 110 5.88 15.35 3.00
CA ARG A 110 5.94 13.89 3.06
C ARG A 110 5.67 13.17 1.73
N ARG A 111 5.82 13.88 0.61
CA ARG A 111 5.84 13.26 -0.73
C ARG A 111 7.28 13.10 -1.19
N ARG A 112 7.52 12.09 -2.04
CA ARG A 112 8.84 11.87 -2.63
C ARG A 112 9.16 12.96 -3.66
N VAL A 113 10.38 13.47 -3.61
CA VAL A 113 10.94 14.43 -4.57
C VAL A 113 11.99 13.78 -5.49
N TRP A 114 12.38 12.54 -5.17
CA TRP A 114 13.28 11.70 -5.98
C TRP A 114 12.79 10.24 -6.05
N GLY A 115 12.85 9.66 -7.24
CA GLY A 115 12.68 8.21 -7.46
C GLY A 115 11.23 7.70 -7.57
N GLU A 116 10.23 8.57 -7.67
CA GLU A 116 8.81 8.20 -7.83
C GLU A 116 8.10 9.17 -8.81
N VAL A 117 6.87 8.86 -9.24
CA VAL A 117 6.03 9.71 -10.11
C VAL A 117 5.83 11.14 -9.56
N SER A 118 5.82 11.29 -8.25
CA SER A 118 5.76 12.59 -7.56
C SER A 118 6.96 13.51 -7.87
N MET A 119 8.13 12.95 -8.21
CA MET A 119 9.27 13.72 -8.73
C MET A 119 8.94 14.33 -10.09
N ALA A 120 8.33 13.57 -11.00
CA ALA A 120 7.96 14.07 -12.31
C ALA A 120 6.93 15.22 -12.20
N GLU A 121 5.97 15.09 -11.29
CA GLU A 121 5.01 16.17 -10.96
C GLU A 121 5.74 17.44 -10.48
N ALA A 122 6.72 17.32 -9.56
CA ALA A 122 7.49 18.45 -9.07
C ALA A 122 8.30 19.14 -10.18
N ILE A 123 8.97 18.35 -11.02
CA ILE A 123 9.78 18.84 -12.15
C ILE A 123 8.92 19.57 -13.17
N LEU A 124 7.78 18.98 -13.56
CA LEU A 124 6.87 19.57 -14.54
C LEU A 124 6.21 20.84 -14.01
N LYS A 125 5.88 20.89 -12.72
CA LYS A 125 5.32 22.08 -12.08
C LYS A 125 6.35 23.21 -12.07
N ASN A 126 7.58 22.95 -11.62
CA ASN A 126 8.65 23.93 -11.62
C ASN A 126 10.04 23.27 -11.46
N TRP A 127 10.77 23.16 -12.58
CA TRP A 127 12.13 22.60 -12.60
C TRP A 127 13.11 23.34 -11.68
N THR A 128 13.11 24.68 -11.65
CA THR A 128 14.05 25.45 -10.84
C THR A 128 13.76 25.29 -9.35
N CYS A 129 12.48 25.23 -8.98
CA CYS A 129 12.09 24.94 -7.61
C CYS A 129 12.49 23.53 -7.17
N TRP A 130 12.28 22.52 -8.02
CA TRP A 130 12.74 21.16 -7.74
C TRP A 130 14.26 21.11 -7.57
N LEU A 131 15.01 21.79 -8.45
CA LEU A 131 16.47 21.85 -8.38
C LEU A 131 16.95 22.50 -7.07
N GLN A 132 16.30 23.57 -6.61
CA GLN A 132 16.60 24.18 -5.31
C GLN A 132 16.38 23.22 -4.14
N HIS A 133 15.35 22.37 -4.20
CA HIS A 133 15.09 21.38 -3.15
C HIS A 133 16.08 20.21 -3.19
N MET A 134 16.74 19.97 -4.33
CA MET A 134 17.76 18.94 -4.50
C MET A 134 19.19 19.45 -4.31
N SER A 135 19.39 20.78 -4.33
CA SER A 135 20.69 21.40 -4.15
C SER A 135 21.08 21.46 -2.68
N LEU A 136 22.39 21.37 -2.41
CA LEU A 136 22.97 21.62 -1.10
C LEU A 136 23.53 23.05 -1.04
N ASP A 137 23.60 23.59 0.17
CA ASP A 137 24.31 24.83 0.45
C ASP A 137 25.82 24.63 0.18
N PRO A 138 26.45 25.44 -0.69
CA PRO A 138 27.86 25.27 -1.06
C PRO A 138 28.85 25.53 0.09
N ALA A 139 28.46 26.28 1.12
CA ALA A 139 29.33 26.57 2.26
C ALA A 139 29.21 25.51 3.36
N THR A 140 27.98 25.06 3.66
CA THR A 140 27.73 24.12 4.78
C THR A 140 27.62 22.66 4.34
N GLY A 141 27.29 22.41 3.07
CA GLY A 141 26.99 21.07 2.55
C GLY A 141 25.66 20.50 3.04
N LEU A 142 24.82 21.30 3.69
CA LEU A 142 23.51 20.90 4.24
C LEU A 142 22.37 21.37 3.33
N ASP A 143 21.15 20.94 3.68
CA ASP A 143 19.93 21.46 3.03
C ASP A 143 19.88 23.01 3.17
N PRO A 144 19.58 23.74 2.09
CA PRO A 144 19.44 25.19 2.12
C PRO A 144 18.36 25.66 3.12
N GLU A 145 18.48 26.90 3.58
CA GLU A 145 17.53 27.45 4.54
C GLU A 145 16.07 27.43 4.02
N GLY A 146 15.18 26.92 4.88
CA GLY A 146 13.76 26.75 4.55
C GLY A 146 13.43 25.49 3.75
N ILE A 147 14.42 24.67 3.41
CA ILE A 147 14.24 23.37 2.76
C ILE A 147 14.67 22.27 3.74
N ARG A 148 13.98 21.14 3.71
CA ARG A 148 14.42 19.93 4.41
C ARG A 148 14.01 18.70 3.63
N VAL A 149 14.98 17.89 3.23
CA VAL A 149 14.76 16.65 2.49
C VAL A 149 15.37 15.48 3.28
N ARG A 150 14.71 14.33 3.28
CA ARG A 150 15.15 13.16 4.05
C ARG A 150 15.02 11.88 3.24
N PRO A 151 15.73 10.80 3.62
CA PRO A 151 15.48 9.47 3.08
C PRO A 151 14.00 9.11 3.21
N ALA A 152 13.40 8.73 2.09
CA ALA A 152 12.04 8.23 2.05
C ALA A 152 11.98 6.83 2.66
N LYS A 153 10.86 6.51 3.29
CA LYS A 153 10.58 5.17 3.84
C LYS A 153 10.27 4.15 2.76
#